data_AF-A0A7S3ZIT4-F1
#
_entry.id   AF-A0A7S3ZIT4-F1
#
_cell.length_a   1.000
_cell.length_b   1.000
_cell.length_c   1.000
_cell.angle_alpha   90.00
_cell.angle_beta   90.00
_cell.angle_gamma   90.00
#
_symmetry.space_group_name_H-M   'P 1'
#
loop_
_entity.id
_entity.type
_entity.pdbx_description
1 polymer ?
#
loop_
_entity_poly.entity_id
_entity_poly.type
_entity_poly.pdbx_seq_one_letter_code
_entity_poly.pdbx_strand_id
1 'polypeptide(L)'
;MSTEAAQAFAFRQLVKHLQVRTDVQNIDQMNLAGFCRNCLAKWLFAGHVMAAGGSPEASRSYTDCLADVYGMSYGQWKSKYQAKATPEQMAKYKETSELHAKHPPVVEAAAKAAKKKKKPASSSSASKSPAAPATSSSTAEVKKSTSPSAAALSDVCCRSPEEIAKSLAADPALVHPNVGLGVSGETVAVPAGFEMRVAVLTVSDRASAKEYEDLSGPAIEASLEKFSKSSARSIKVIDRKVVPDDVTAISAVLKEWADGKKPGLILTTGGR
;
A
#
# COMPACT_ATOMS: atom_id res chain seq x y z
N MET A 1 -0.36 -15.58 11.28
CA MET A 1 -0.65 -14.16 10.98
C MET A 1 -1.83 -13.75 11.85
N SER A 2 -1.79 -12.61 12.54
CA SER A 2 -2.95 -12.16 13.35
C SER A 2 -4.13 -11.76 12.44
N THR A 3 -5.35 -11.73 12.98
CA THR A 3 -6.54 -11.26 12.24
C THR A 3 -6.33 -9.83 11.71
N GLU A 4 -5.75 -8.95 12.52
CA GLU A 4 -5.42 -7.58 12.11
C GLU A 4 -4.43 -7.57 10.94
N ALA A 5 -3.39 -8.41 11.00
CA ALA A 5 -2.42 -8.51 9.90
C ALA A 5 -3.06 -9.06 8.62
N ALA A 6 -4.00 -10.01 8.73
CA ALA A 6 -4.76 -10.52 7.60
C ALA A 6 -5.72 -9.47 7.00
N GLN A 7 -6.42 -8.69 7.84
CA GLN A 7 -7.25 -7.57 7.40
C GLN A 7 -6.41 -6.49 6.69
N ALA A 8 -5.25 -6.16 7.24
CA ALA A 8 -4.32 -5.22 6.62
C ALA A 8 -3.80 -5.74 5.28
N PHE A 9 -3.53 -7.05 5.17
CA PHE A 9 -3.18 -7.68 3.89
C PHE A 9 -4.31 -7.53 2.87
N ALA A 10 -5.54 -7.88 3.22
CA ALA A 10 -6.70 -7.74 2.34
C ALA A 10 -6.90 -6.29 1.87
N PHE A 11 -6.77 -5.32 2.79
CA PHE A 11 -6.87 -3.89 2.45
C PHE A 11 -5.79 -3.45 1.47
N ARG A 12 -4.53 -3.87 1.68
CA ARG A 12 -3.44 -3.58 0.73
C ARG A 12 -3.71 -4.16 -0.65
N GLN A 13 -4.27 -5.38 -0.73
CA GLN A 13 -4.63 -5.97 -2.02
C GLN A 13 -5.74 -5.19 -2.73
N LEU A 14 -6.77 -4.75 -1.99
CA LEU A 14 -7.81 -3.88 -2.52
C LEU A 14 -7.23 -2.59 -3.10
N VAL A 15 -6.38 -1.90 -2.34
CA VAL A 15 -5.72 -0.66 -2.77
C VAL A 15 -4.89 -0.91 -4.03
N LYS A 16 -4.06 -1.95 -4.05
CA LYS A 16 -3.24 -2.31 -5.21
C LYS A 16 -4.09 -2.61 -6.46
N HIS A 17 -5.19 -3.33 -6.29
CA HIS A 17 -6.12 -3.61 -7.39
C HIS A 17 -6.72 -2.32 -7.95
N LEU A 18 -7.16 -1.41 -7.08
CA LEU A 18 -7.73 -0.11 -7.47
C LEU A 18 -6.71 0.86 -8.10
N GLN A 19 -5.41 0.70 -7.81
CA GLN A 19 -4.33 1.45 -8.44
C GLN A 19 -4.09 0.98 -9.89
N VAL A 20 -4.28 -0.32 -10.17
CA VAL A 20 -4.18 -0.86 -11.53
C VAL A 20 -5.42 -0.53 -12.35
N ARG A 21 -6.61 -0.57 -11.74
CA ARG A 21 -7.90 -0.26 -12.37
C ARG A 21 -8.16 1.24 -12.50
N THR A 22 -7.29 1.94 -13.24
CA THR A 22 -7.39 3.39 -13.50
C THR A 22 -8.64 3.77 -14.28
N ASP A 23 -9.21 2.83 -15.02
CA ASP A 23 -10.48 2.94 -15.77
C ASP A 23 -11.67 3.18 -14.84
N VAL A 24 -11.68 2.60 -13.64
CA VAL A 24 -12.80 2.71 -12.70
C VAL A 24 -12.79 4.09 -12.04
N GLN A 25 -13.68 4.99 -12.44
CA GLN A 25 -13.75 6.34 -11.88
C GLN A 25 -14.40 6.34 -10.49
N ASN A 26 -13.97 7.28 -9.64
CA ASN A 26 -14.53 7.42 -8.30
C ASN A 26 -16.03 7.72 -8.31
N ILE A 27 -16.54 8.45 -9.30
CA ILE A 27 -17.96 8.79 -9.39
C ILE A 27 -18.81 7.52 -9.60
N ASP A 28 -18.33 6.57 -10.39
CA ASP A 28 -19.02 5.30 -10.62
C ASP A 28 -19.01 4.43 -9.37
N GLN A 29 -17.88 4.40 -8.64
CA GLN A 29 -17.79 3.70 -7.35
C GLN A 29 -18.74 4.31 -6.32
N MET A 30 -18.83 5.64 -6.24
CA MET A 30 -19.78 6.32 -5.34
C MET A 30 -21.23 5.98 -5.71
N ASN A 31 -21.57 5.99 -7.01
CA ASN A 31 -22.91 5.71 -7.51
C ASN A 31 -23.34 4.25 -7.34
N LEU A 32 -22.38 3.32 -7.29
CA LEU A 32 -22.67 1.88 -7.19
C LEU A 32 -22.56 1.36 -5.76
N ALA A 33 -21.47 1.69 -5.07
CA ALA A 33 -21.09 1.09 -3.79
C ALA A 33 -21.12 2.09 -2.62
N GLY A 34 -21.40 3.37 -2.87
CA GLY A 34 -21.45 4.40 -1.83
C GLY A 34 -20.08 4.83 -1.28
N PHE A 35 -18.97 4.26 -1.77
CA PHE A 35 -17.62 4.70 -1.39
C PHE A 35 -16.69 4.70 -2.60
N CYS A 36 -15.58 5.42 -2.50
CA CYS A 36 -14.53 5.42 -3.52
C CYS A 36 -13.13 5.47 -2.88
N ARG A 37 -12.08 5.56 -3.71
CA ARG A 37 -10.69 5.72 -3.27
C ARG A 37 -10.49 6.85 -2.25
N ASN A 38 -11.18 7.98 -2.42
CA ASN A 38 -11.10 9.08 -1.46
C ASN A 38 -11.68 8.70 -0.08
N CYS A 39 -12.70 7.85 -0.03
CA CYS A 39 -13.24 7.36 1.24
C CYS A 39 -12.22 6.45 1.94
N LEU A 40 -11.52 5.58 1.20
CA LEU A 40 -10.43 4.76 1.74
C LEU A 40 -9.33 5.63 2.36
N ALA A 41 -8.93 6.71 1.68
CA ALA A 41 -7.92 7.64 2.21
C ALA A 41 -8.40 8.36 3.47
N LYS A 42 -9.69 8.71 3.57
CA LYS A 42 -10.28 9.31 4.77
C LYS A 42 -10.34 8.32 5.95
N TRP A 43 -10.63 7.04 5.69
CA TRP A 43 -10.61 6.01 6.73
C TRP A 43 -9.19 5.72 7.21
N LEU A 44 -8.21 5.65 6.31
CA LEU A 44 -6.79 5.58 6.69
C LEU A 44 -6.38 6.76 7.56
N PHE A 45 -6.71 7.97 7.13
CA PHE A 45 -6.44 9.18 7.90
C PHE A 45 -7.10 9.11 9.29
N ALA A 46 -8.38 8.76 9.38
CA ALA A 46 -9.07 8.60 10.65
C ALA A 46 -8.37 7.55 11.55
N GLY A 47 -7.90 6.44 10.97
CA GLY A 47 -7.09 5.44 11.67
C GLY A 47 -5.80 6.01 12.25
N HIS A 48 -5.06 6.81 11.47
CA HIS A 48 -3.85 7.50 11.95
C HIS A 48 -4.17 8.50 13.06
N VAL A 49 -5.28 9.23 12.95
CA VAL A 49 -5.71 10.15 14.01
C VAL A 49 -6.03 9.40 15.29
N MET A 50 -6.75 8.27 15.22
CA MET A 50 -7.05 7.44 16.38
C MET A 50 -5.77 6.87 17.01
N ALA A 51 -4.82 6.39 16.19
CA ALA A 51 -3.53 5.90 16.66
C ALA A 51 -2.69 7.01 17.33
N ALA A 52 -2.84 8.27 16.88
CA ALA A 52 -2.23 9.44 17.49
C ALA A 52 -3.03 10.00 18.69
N GLY A 53 -3.86 9.18 19.35
CA GLY A 53 -4.63 9.60 20.52
C GLY A 53 -5.72 10.64 20.21
N GLY A 54 -6.18 10.70 18.96
CA GLY A 54 -7.19 11.65 18.51
C GLY A 54 -6.66 12.99 18.02
N SER A 55 -5.34 13.21 17.96
CA SER A 55 -4.73 14.44 17.44
C SER A 55 -4.49 14.35 15.92
N PRO A 56 -5.15 15.19 15.09
CA PRO A 56 -4.88 15.25 13.67
C PRO A 56 -3.49 15.80 13.33
N GLU A 57 -2.94 16.69 14.15
CA GLU A 57 -1.65 17.34 13.93
C GLU A 57 -0.48 16.37 14.16
N ALA A 58 -0.64 15.44 15.10
CA ALA A 58 0.30 14.35 15.35
C ALA A 58 0.08 13.15 14.43
N SER A 59 -0.96 13.18 13.59
CA SER A 59 -1.28 12.11 12.66
C SER A 59 -0.62 12.30 11.29
N ARG A 60 -0.49 11.20 10.54
CA ARG A 60 -0.09 11.22 9.14
C ARG A 60 -1.03 12.12 8.35
N SER A 61 -0.49 12.94 7.43
CA SER A 61 -1.32 13.92 6.73
C SER A 61 -2.35 13.24 5.80
N TYR A 62 -3.49 13.89 5.57
CA TYR A 62 -4.49 13.40 4.61
C TYR A 62 -3.93 13.32 3.18
N THR A 63 -2.99 14.18 2.81
CA THR A 63 -2.31 14.13 1.50
C THR A 63 -1.44 12.88 1.36
N ASP A 64 -0.80 12.44 2.43
CA ASP A 64 -0.02 11.19 2.43
C ASP A 64 -0.95 9.98 2.36
N CYS A 65 -2.05 10.00 3.10
CA CYS A 65 -3.07 8.94 3.02
C CYS A 65 -3.67 8.82 1.61
N LEU A 66 -3.84 9.94 0.90
CA LEU A 66 -4.20 9.91 -0.52
C LEU A 66 -3.10 9.26 -1.36
N ALA A 67 -1.84 9.65 -1.16
CA ALA A 67 -0.71 9.07 -1.89
C ALA A 67 -0.60 7.55 -1.67
N ASP A 68 -0.86 7.07 -0.45
CA ASP A 68 -0.89 5.65 -0.11
C ASP A 68 -1.98 4.89 -0.89
N VAL A 69 -3.18 5.47 -1.02
CA VAL A 69 -4.28 4.84 -1.78
C VAL A 69 -4.06 4.93 -3.29
N TYR A 70 -3.57 6.05 -3.80
CA TYR A 70 -3.41 6.27 -5.24
C TYR A 70 -2.07 5.78 -5.82
N GLY A 71 -1.09 5.45 -4.98
CA GLY A 71 0.26 5.05 -5.39
C GLY A 71 1.10 6.18 -5.99
N MET A 72 0.57 7.41 -6.02
CA MET A 72 1.21 8.64 -6.45
C MET A 72 0.46 9.84 -5.86
N SER A 73 0.98 11.06 -6.03
CA SER A 73 0.26 12.24 -5.55
C SER A 73 -1.12 12.36 -6.23
N TYR A 74 -2.12 12.81 -5.47
CA TYR A 74 -3.48 12.97 -6.00
C TYR A 74 -3.54 13.93 -7.20
N GLY A 75 -2.68 14.96 -7.23
CA GLY A 75 -2.56 15.87 -8.37
C GLY A 75 -2.13 15.14 -9.64
N GLN A 76 -1.09 14.30 -9.55
CA GLN A 76 -0.62 13.50 -10.69
C GLN A 76 -1.68 12.51 -11.16
N TRP A 77 -2.38 11.84 -10.22
CA TRP A 77 -3.45 10.92 -10.58
C TRP A 77 -4.59 11.62 -11.34
N LYS A 78 -5.03 12.78 -10.83
CA LYS A 78 -6.09 13.57 -11.44
C LYS A 78 -5.74 13.99 -12.87
N SER A 79 -4.50 14.43 -13.08
CA SER A 79 -4.02 14.83 -14.41
C SER A 79 -3.91 13.66 -15.39
N LYS A 80 -3.57 12.46 -14.93
CA LYS A 80 -3.34 11.29 -15.80
C LYS A 80 -4.61 10.49 -16.09
N TYR A 81 -5.50 10.31 -15.10
CA TYR A 81 -6.53 9.26 -15.15
C TYR A 81 -7.94 9.74 -14.80
N GLN A 82 -8.12 10.94 -14.23
CA GLN A 82 -9.45 11.37 -13.79
C GLN A 82 -10.21 12.08 -14.92
N ALA A 83 -11.34 11.49 -15.31
CA ALA A 83 -12.26 12.10 -16.26
C ALA A 83 -13.25 13.05 -15.54
N LYS A 84 -13.84 13.98 -16.31
CA LYS A 84 -14.93 14.82 -15.83
C LYS A 84 -16.22 13.98 -15.77
N ALA A 85 -16.93 14.04 -14.66
CA ALA A 85 -18.20 13.34 -14.50
C ALA A 85 -19.26 13.86 -15.49
N THR A 86 -20.03 12.94 -16.06
CA THR A 86 -21.18 13.25 -16.93
C THR A 86 -22.35 13.80 -16.10
N PRO A 87 -23.30 14.53 -16.71
CA PRO A 87 -24.50 14.99 -16.02
C PRO A 87 -25.30 13.84 -15.39
N GLU A 88 -25.38 12.70 -16.06
CA GLU A 88 -26.07 11.50 -15.59
C GLU A 88 -25.40 10.90 -14.35
N GLN A 89 -24.07 10.78 -14.37
CA GLN A 89 -23.30 10.31 -13.20
C GLN A 89 -23.51 11.24 -11.99
N MET A 90 -23.60 12.55 -12.22
CA MET A 90 -23.85 13.53 -11.17
C MET A 90 -25.29 13.49 -10.65
N ALA A 91 -26.27 13.16 -11.49
CA ALA A 91 -27.65 12.96 -11.06
C ALA A 91 -27.76 11.73 -10.15
N LYS A 92 -27.20 10.59 -10.58
CA LYS A 92 -27.16 9.36 -9.78
C LYS A 92 -26.41 9.52 -8.46
N TYR A 93 -25.35 10.33 -8.44
CA TYR A 93 -24.63 10.66 -7.21
C TYR A 93 -25.52 11.36 -6.18
N LYS A 94 -26.39 12.26 -6.63
CA LYS A 94 -27.32 12.97 -5.74
C LYS A 94 -28.41 12.03 -5.23
N GLU A 95 -28.96 11.22 -6.12
CA GLU A 95 -30.00 10.23 -5.78
C GLU A 95 -29.50 9.21 -4.75
N THR A 96 -28.27 8.72 -4.91
CA THR A 96 -27.68 7.71 -4.02
C THR A 96 -27.01 8.28 -2.77
N SER A 97 -27.14 9.59 -2.51
CA SER A 97 -26.38 10.29 -1.46
C SER A 97 -26.59 9.74 -0.05
N GLU A 98 -27.77 9.17 0.24
CA GLU A 98 -28.07 8.55 1.53
C GLU A 98 -27.29 7.26 1.78
N LEU A 99 -26.86 6.59 0.71
CA LEU A 99 -26.08 5.34 0.75
C LEU A 99 -24.57 5.60 0.81
N HIS A 100 -24.14 6.86 0.77
CA HIS A 100 -22.72 7.19 0.77
C HIS A 100 -22.09 6.88 2.13
N ALA A 101 -20.84 6.43 2.08
CA ALA A 101 -20.04 6.09 3.24
C ALA A 101 -20.05 7.22 4.27
N LYS A 102 -20.28 6.85 5.52
CA LYS A 102 -20.17 7.76 6.66
C LYS A 102 -18.72 7.79 7.14
N HIS A 103 -18.31 8.96 7.62
CA HIS A 103 -16.94 9.23 8.04
C HIS A 103 -17.00 9.81 9.45
N PRO A 104 -16.09 9.44 10.37
CA PRO A 104 -16.04 10.06 11.68
C PRO A 104 -15.92 11.60 11.56
N PRO A 105 -16.60 12.38 12.41
CA PRO A 105 -16.67 13.84 12.31
C PRO A 105 -15.31 14.56 12.43
N VAL A 106 -14.26 13.85 12.85
CA VAL A 106 -12.88 14.36 12.91
C VAL A 106 -12.37 14.83 11.53
N VAL A 107 -12.85 14.21 10.44
CA VAL A 107 -12.41 14.46 9.06
C VAL A 107 -12.98 15.76 8.47
N GLU A 108 -14.16 16.19 8.90
CA GLU A 108 -14.76 17.42 8.37
C GLU A 108 -14.04 18.68 8.83
N ALA A 109 -13.55 18.70 10.07
CA ALA A 109 -12.83 19.83 10.65
C ALA A 109 -11.48 20.08 9.94
N ALA A 110 -10.70 19.01 9.70
CA ALA A 110 -9.41 19.09 9.01
C ALA A 110 -9.54 19.44 7.52
N ALA A 111 -10.54 18.89 6.81
CA ALA A 111 -10.80 19.21 5.41
C ALA A 111 -11.29 20.66 5.22
N LYS A 112 -12.09 21.19 6.15
CA LYS A 112 -12.49 22.62 6.18
C LYS A 112 -11.27 23.52 6.46
N ALA A 113 -10.37 23.12 7.36
CA ALA A 113 -9.12 23.85 7.63
C ALA A 113 -8.16 23.89 6.44
N ALA A 114 -8.00 22.78 5.72
CA ALA A 114 -7.15 22.70 4.51
C ALA A 114 -7.71 23.54 3.34
N LYS A 115 -9.05 23.62 3.19
CA LYS A 115 -9.69 24.52 2.21
C LYS A 115 -9.54 26.00 2.57
N LYS A 116 -9.52 26.35 3.87
CA LYS A 116 -9.37 27.73 4.34
C LYS A 116 -7.97 28.32 4.05
N LYS A 117 -6.93 27.48 3.97
CA LYS A 117 -5.55 27.89 3.63
C LYS A 117 -5.28 28.12 2.13
N LYS A 118 -6.24 27.81 1.23
CA LYS A 118 -5.99 27.75 -0.23
C LYS A 118 -6.78 28.74 -1.10
N LYS A 119 -7.45 29.75 -0.53
CA LYS A 119 -8.24 30.74 -1.30
C LYS A 119 -7.62 32.13 -1.23
N PRO A 120 -7.12 32.72 -2.33
CA PRO A 120 -6.96 34.16 -2.43
C PRO A 120 -8.33 34.83 -2.73
N ALA A 121 -8.48 36.05 -2.23
CA ALA A 121 -9.70 36.83 -2.27
C ALA A 121 -9.98 37.46 -3.66
N SER A 122 -11.21 37.28 -4.16
CA SER A 122 -11.94 38.20 -5.05
C SER A 122 -13.37 37.64 -5.21
N SER A 123 -14.42 38.26 -4.64
CA SER A 123 -15.39 39.18 -5.30
C SER A 123 -15.86 38.69 -6.68
N SER A 124 -17.15 38.59 -7.04
CA SER A 124 -18.33 39.39 -6.65
C SER A 124 -19.65 38.72 -7.11
N SER A 125 -20.75 39.09 -6.43
CA SER A 125 -22.13 39.40 -6.92
C SER A 125 -22.85 38.41 -7.87
N ALA A 126 -24.00 37.83 -7.49
CA ALA A 126 -25.39 38.35 -7.67
C ALA A 126 -26.15 37.37 -8.62
N SER A 127 -27.44 37.03 -8.58
CA SER A 127 -28.60 37.29 -7.71
C SER A 127 -29.73 36.34 -8.16
N LYS A 128 -30.69 36.09 -7.24
CA LYS A 128 -32.14 35.85 -7.45
C LYS A 128 -32.70 34.50 -7.98
N SER A 129 -33.50 33.89 -7.08
CA SER A 129 -34.62 32.92 -7.22
C SER A 129 -35.83 33.48 -8.01
N PRO A 130 -37.02 32.83 -8.13
CA PRO A 130 -37.45 31.42 -7.88
C PRO A 130 -38.44 30.85 -8.95
N ALA A 131 -38.86 29.58 -8.84
CA ALA A 131 -40.28 29.13 -8.80
C ALA A 131 -40.47 27.62 -9.11
N ALA A 132 -41.11 26.91 -8.16
CA ALA A 132 -41.89 25.67 -8.36
C ALA A 132 -43.37 26.06 -8.71
N PRO A 133 -44.39 25.17 -8.92
CA PRO A 133 -44.57 23.74 -8.56
C PRO A 133 -45.13 22.90 -9.77
N ALA A 134 -45.61 21.65 -9.74
CA ALA A 134 -46.35 20.86 -8.75
C ALA A 134 -46.41 19.35 -9.14
N THR A 135 -46.61 18.49 -8.12
CA THR A 135 -47.44 17.24 -8.01
C THR A 135 -47.74 16.41 -9.28
N SER A 136 -47.64 15.08 -9.29
CA SER A 136 -48.52 14.18 -8.51
C SER A 136 -48.03 12.72 -8.45
N SER A 137 -48.49 12.03 -7.40
CA SER A 137 -48.31 10.62 -7.06
C SER A 137 -49.00 9.66 -8.02
N SER A 138 -48.46 8.44 -8.17
CA SER A 138 -49.29 7.25 -8.38
C SER A 138 -48.58 5.97 -7.92
N THR A 139 -49.25 5.28 -7.01
CA THR A 139 -48.98 3.97 -6.41
C THR A 139 -49.39 2.84 -7.37
N ALA A 140 -48.58 1.79 -7.49
CA ALA A 140 -49.08 0.47 -7.89
C ALA A 140 -48.19 -0.64 -7.29
N GLU A 141 -48.84 -1.57 -6.62
CA GLU A 141 -48.29 -2.63 -5.79
C GLU A 141 -48.50 -4.00 -6.47
N VAL A 142 -47.59 -4.94 -6.16
CA VAL A 142 -47.72 -6.42 -6.21
C VAL A 142 -47.73 -7.14 -7.58
N LYS A 143 -46.74 -8.01 -7.82
CA LYS A 143 -46.95 -9.48 -7.82
C LYS A 143 -45.65 -10.31 -7.78
N LYS A 144 -45.63 -11.18 -6.78
CA LYS A 144 -44.71 -12.27 -6.47
C LYS A 144 -44.97 -13.44 -7.44
N SER A 145 -43.93 -13.99 -8.05
CA SER A 145 -43.97 -15.35 -8.62
C SER A 145 -42.57 -15.96 -8.69
N THR A 146 -42.41 -17.01 -7.87
CA THR A 146 -41.62 -18.25 -8.05
C THR A 146 -40.20 -18.23 -8.65
N SER A 147 -39.29 -18.70 -7.80
CA SER A 147 -37.86 -19.04 -7.99
C SER A 147 -37.59 -20.12 -9.05
N PRO A 148 -36.39 -20.07 -9.67
CA PRO A 148 -35.54 -21.24 -9.85
C PRO A 148 -34.25 -21.14 -9.00
N SER A 149 -33.95 -22.25 -8.32
CA SER A 149 -32.75 -22.66 -7.57
C SER A 149 -31.58 -21.65 -7.38
N ALA A 150 -31.31 -21.34 -6.10
CA ALA A 150 -30.36 -20.35 -5.60
C ALA A 150 -28.88 -20.79 -5.57
N ALA A 151 -28.44 -21.76 -6.38
CA ALA A 151 -27.09 -22.32 -6.28
C ALA A 151 -26.14 -22.01 -7.46
N ALA A 152 -26.56 -21.25 -8.47
CA ALA A 152 -25.77 -21.09 -9.71
C ALA A 152 -25.36 -19.65 -10.08
N LEU A 153 -25.49 -18.69 -9.15
CA LEU A 153 -25.09 -17.30 -9.37
C LEU A 153 -24.06 -16.77 -8.35
N SER A 154 -23.65 -17.59 -7.36
CA SER A 154 -22.74 -17.17 -6.28
C SER A 154 -21.25 -17.36 -6.58
N ASP A 155 -20.90 -18.00 -7.70
CA ASP A 155 -19.50 -18.35 -8.03
C ASP A 155 -18.85 -17.34 -8.99
N VAL A 156 -19.17 -16.06 -8.87
CA VAL A 156 -18.52 -15.00 -9.65
C VAL A 156 -17.21 -14.59 -8.96
N CYS A 157 -16.29 -15.53 -8.80
CA CYS A 157 -14.92 -15.24 -8.36
C CYS A 157 -13.92 -15.92 -9.31
N CYS A 158 -12.81 -15.22 -9.60
CA CYS A 158 -11.84 -15.66 -10.62
C CYS A 158 -10.93 -16.81 -10.20
N ARG A 159 -10.89 -17.17 -8.91
CA ARG A 159 -10.09 -18.28 -8.34
C ARG A 159 -10.75 -18.85 -7.09
N SER A 160 -10.53 -20.14 -6.84
CA SER A 160 -11.02 -20.80 -5.63
C SER A 160 -10.11 -20.55 -4.42
N PRO A 161 -10.63 -20.59 -3.18
CA PRO A 161 -9.81 -20.52 -1.98
C PRO A 161 -8.72 -21.60 -1.91
N GLU A 162 -9.01 -22.80 -2.41
CA GLU A 162 -8.07 -23.93 -2.46
C GLU A 162 -6.91 -23.65 -3.41
N GLU A 163 -7.19 -23.05 -4.58
CA GLU A 163 -6.16 -22.64 -5.53
C GLU A 163 -5.25 -21.55 -4.95
N ILE A 164 -5.83 -20.60 -4.21
CA ILE A 164 -5.07 -19.56 -3.50
C ILE A 164 -4.16 -20.24 -2.47
N ALA A 165 -4.70 -21.10 -1.60
CA ALA A 165 -3.93 -21.80 -0.59
C ALA A 165 -2.78 -22.62 -1.20
N LYS A 166 -3.04 -23.33 -2.30
CA LYS A 166 -2.03 -24.09 -3.03
C LYS A 166 -0.93 -23.20 -3.61
N SER A 167 -1.30 -22.04 -4.18
CA SER A 167 -0.33 -21.09 -4.73
C SER A 167 0.59 -20.48 -3.65
N LEU A 168 0.04 -20.16 -2.48
CA LEU A 168 0.80 -19.61 -1.35
C LEU A 168 1.67 -20.66 -0.68
N ALA A 169 1.24 -21.93 -0.66
CA ALA A 169 2.04 -23.06 -0.18
C ALA A 169 3.19 -23.41 -1.12
N ALA A 170 3.01 -23.22 -2.43
CA ALA A 170 4.02 -23.50 -3.45
C ALA A 170 5.14 -22.44 -3.52
N ASP A 171 4.84 -21.18 -3.15
CA ASP A 171 5.83 -20.10 -3.08
C ASP A 171 5.59 -19.22 -1.83
N PRO A 172 6.22 -19.57 -0.69
CA PRO A 172 6.13 -18.78 0.54
C PRO A 172 6.67 -17.35 0.40
N ALA A 173 7.48 -17.06 -0.63
CA ALA A 173 7.99 -15.71 -0.88
C ALA A 173 6.92 -14.76 -1.46
N LEU A 174 5.83 -15.29 -2.03
CA LEU A 174 4.63 -14.49 -2.37
C LEU A 174 3.90 -13.97 -1.11
N VAL A 175 4.17 -14.58 0.04
CA VAL A 175 3.75 -14.14 1.38
C VAL A 175 4.88 -13.37 2.06
N HIS A 176 5.72 -12.63 1.33
CA HIS A 176 6.64 -11.73 2.01
C HIS A 176 5.84 -10.59 2.67
N PRO A 177 5.98 -10.37 3.99
CA PRO A 177 5.37 -9.22 4.67
C PRO A 177 5.93 -7.86 4.18
N ASN A 178 6.90 -7.87 3.28
CA ASN A 178 7.65 -6.71 2.78
C ASN A 178 7.58 -6.52 1.26
N VAL A 179 6.45 -6.82 0.60
CA VAL A 179 6.15 -6.12 -0.66
C VAL A 179 5.57 -4.73 -0.33
N GLY A 180 6.41 -3.95 0.33
CA GLY A 180 6.22 -2.54 0.62
C GLY A 180 7.54 -1.86 0.29
N LEU A 181 7.59 -1.18 -0.85
CA LEU A 181 8.47 -0.05 -1.04
C LEU A 181 8.15 0.94 0.08
N GLY A 182 8.86 0.84 1.20
CA GLY A 182 8.88 1.88 2.22
C GLY A 182 9.65 3.06 1.66
N VAL A 183 8.93 4.07 1.19
CA VAL A 183 9.47 5.42 0.91
C VAL A 183 9.28 6.34 2.12
N SER A 184 8.91 5.81 3.29
CA SER A 184 8.88 6.56 4.54
C SER A 184 9.64 5.77 5.59
N GLY A 185 10.71 6.37 6.13
CA GLY A 185 11.60 5.81 7.14
C GLY A 185 10.95 5.54 8.51
N GLU A 186 9.80 4.88 8.54
CA GLU A 186 9.21 4.33 9.76
C GLU A 186 9.73 2.90 9.96
N THR A 187 10.40 2.70 11.09
CA THR A 187 10.94 1.41 11.51
C THR A 187 9.80 0.45 11.82
N VAL A 188 9.62 -0.56 10.98
CA VAL A 188 8.83 -1.75 11.33
C VAL A 188 9.44 -2.36 12.60
N ALA A 189 8.62 -2.49 13.65
CA ALA A 189 9.03 -3.12 14.90
C ALA A 189 9.45 -4.57 14.61
N VAL A 190 10.73 -4.86 14.83
CA VAL A 190 11.31 -6.17 14.62
C VAL A 190 10.88 -7.06 15.80
N PRO A 191 10.36 -8.28 15.57
CA PRO A 191 10.00 -9.19 16.66
C PRO A 191 11.17 -9.42 17.61
N ALA A 192 10.90 -9.46 18.91
CA ALA A 192 11.92 -9.76 19.92
C ALA A 192 12.58 -11.13 19.61
N GLY A 193 13.90 -11.14 19.41
CA GLY A 193 14.67 -12.34 19.07
C GLY A 193 14.96 -12.56 17.57
N PHE A 194 14.55 -11.64 16.68
CA PHE A 194 14.95 -11.73 15.27
C PHE A 194 16.44 -11.40 15.09
N GLU A 195 17.20 -12.39 14.62
CA GLU A 195 18.60 -12.25 14.23
C GLU A 195 18.72 -12.23 12.69
N MET A 196 19.16 -11.10 12.13
CA MET A 196 19.43 -11.00 10.70
C MET A 196 20.80 -11.60 10.39
N ARG A 197 20.79 -12.74 9.69
CA ARG A 197 21.99 -13.44 9.24
C ARG A 197 22.48 -12.85 7.92
N VAL A 198 23.69 -12.31 7.91
CA VAL A 198 24.28 -11.65 6.73
C VAL A 198 25.52 -12.39 6.27
N ALA A 199 25.71 -12.56 4.97
CA ALA A 199 26.97 -13.02 4.38
C ALA A 199 27.61 -11.90 3.55
N VAL A 200 28.94 -11.78 3.60
CA VAL A 200 29.69 -10.71 2.91
C VAL A 200 30.62 -11.32 1.86
N LEU A 201 30.44 -10.94 0.60
CA LEU A 201 31.27 -11.37 -0.52
C LEU A 201 32.06 -10.20 -1.09
N THR A 202 33.38 -10.29 -1.01
CA THR A 202 34.28 -9.36 -1.69
C THR A 202 34.64 -9.93 -3.06
N VAL A 203 34.33 -9.20 -4.12
CA VAL A 203 34.66 -9.54 -5.51
C VAL A 203 35.82 -8.64 -5.96
N SER A 204 37.02 -9.20 -6.06
CA SER A 204 38.22 -8.46 -6.48
C SER A 204 39.35 -9.41 -6.84
N ASP A 205 39.85 -9.30 -8.07
CA ASP A 205 41.01 -10.07 -8.54
C ASP A 205 42.22 -9.87 -7.65
N ARG A 206 42.51 -8.61 -7.30
CA ARG A 206 43.66 -8.23 -6.46
C ARG A 206 43.54 -8.77 -5.04
N ALA A 207 42.33 -8.75 -4.47
CA ALA A 207 42.11 -9.27 -3.12
C ALA A 207 42.12 -10.82 -3.11
N SER A 208 41.57 -11.44 -4.15
CA SER A 208 41.59 -12.90 -4.30
C SER A 208 42.99 -13.44 -4.55
N ALA A 209 43.84 -12.69 -5.25
CA ALA A 209 45.24 -13.03 -5.49
C ALA A 209 46.15 -12.77 -4.27
N LYS A 210 45.60 -12.24 -3.16
CA LYS A 210 46.34 -11.80 -1.96
C LYS A 210 47.40 -10.72 -2.21
N GLU A 211 47.33 -10.05 -3.35
CA GLU A 211 48.18 -8.88 -3.67
C GLU A 211 47.70 -7.64 -2.90
N TYR A 212 46.46 -7.67 -2.43
CA TYR A 212 45.82 -6.62 -1.67
C TYR A 212 45.00 -7.21 -0.53
N GLU A 213 45.08 -6.63 0.66
CA GLU A 213 44.27 -7.06 1.79
C GLU A 213 42.83 -6.55 1.64
N ASP A 214 41.85 -7.43 1.83
CA ASP A 214 40.43 -7.04 1.77
C ASP A 214 40.10 -6.07 2.91
N LEU A 215 40.04 -4.77 2.59
CA LEU A 215 39.60 -3.74 3.53
C LEU A 215 38.07 -3.57 3.53
N SER A 216 37.40 -3.95 2.43
CA SER A 216 35.98 -3.72 2.24
C SER A 216 35.12 -4.69 3.06
N GLY A 217 35.48 -5.97 3.07
CA GLY A 217 34.80 -6.98 3.89
C GLY A 217 34.75 -6.60 5.38
N PRO A 218 35.91 -6.38 6.03
CA PRO A 218 35.97 -5.93 7.43
C PRO A 218 35.27 -4.59 7.68
N ALA A 219 35.32 -3.64 6.74
CA ALA A 219 34.62 -2.36 6.87
C ALA A 219 33.08 -2.53 6.87
N ILE A 220 32.56 -3.45 6.07
CA ILE A 220 31.13 -3.79 6.05
C ILE A 220 30.74 -4.46 7.36
N GLU A 221 31.52 -5.41 7.86
CA GLU A 221 31.26 -6.07 9.15
C GLU A 221 31.22 -5.05 10.30
N ALA A 222 32.23 -4.16 10.38
CA ALA A 222 32.26 -3.10 11.39
C ALA A 222 31.06 -2.14 11.29
N SER A 223 30.64 -1.83 10.06
CA SER A 223 29.46 -0.99 9.82
C SER A 223 28.16 -1.67 10.25
N LEU A 224 28.02 -2.96 9.96
CA LEU A 224 26.88 -3.78 10.38
C LEU A 224 26.84 -3.95 11.90
N GLU A 225 27.99 -4.13 12.54
CA GLU A 225 28.08 -4.24 14.00
C GLU A 225 27.71 -2.91 14.67
N LYS A 226 28.21 -1.78 14.16
CA LYS A 226 27.84 -0.44 14.63
C LYS A 226 26.34 -0.19 14.45
N PHE A 227 25.79 -0.59 13.31
CA PHE A 227 24.35 -0.47 13.03
C PHE A 227 23.53 -1.37 13.98
N SER A 228 23.99 -2.59 14.25
CA SER A 228 23.35 -3.51 15.21
C SER A 228 23.29 -2.89 16.61
N LYS A 229 24.40 -2.34 17.09
CA LYS A 229 24.49 -1.64 18.40
C LYS A 229 23.60 -0.40 18.46
N SER A 230 23.52 0.37 17.36
CA SER A 230 22.76 1.62 17.32
C SER A 230 21.26 1.43 17.11
N SER A 231 20.81 0.30 16.55
CA SER A 231 19.41 0.12 16.11
C SER A 231 18.62 -0.91 16.94
N ALA A 232 19.21 -1.45 18.02
CA ALA A 232 18.63 -2.53 18.83
C ALA A 232 18.21 -3.77 17.98
N ARG A 233 18.82 -3.95 16.80
CA ARG A 233 18.59 -5.08 15.89
C ARG A 233 19.76 -6.05 16.02
N SER A 234 19.49 -7.34 16.20
CA SER A 234 20.53 -8.37 16.18
C SER A 234 20.93 -8.66 14.73
N ILE A 235 22.15 -8.30 14.34
CA ILE A 235 22.71 -8.62 13.03
C ILE A 235 23.94 -9.48 13.26
N LYS A 236 23.98 -10.64 12.61
CA LYS A 236 25.09 -11.58 12.71
C LYS A 236 25.65 -11.86 11.34
N VAL A 237 26.94 -11.60 11.16
CA VAL A 237 27.66 -12.01 9.97
C VAL A 237 28.00 -13.50 10.11
N ILE A 238 27.46 -14.33 9.22
CA ILE A 238 27.58 -15.79 9.30
C ILE A 238 28.72 -16.35 8.44
N ASP A 239 29.14 -15.60 7.42
CA ASP A 239 30.24 -15.99 6.55
C ASP A 239 30.80 -14.80 5.80
N ARG A 240 32.10 -14.87 5.49
CA ARG A 240 32.80 -13.91 4.64
C ARG A 240 33.71 -14.65 3.68
N LYS A 241 33.65 -14.29 2.39
CA LYS A 241 34.53 -14.84 1.36
C LYS A 241 35.03 -13.74 0.42
N VAL A 242 36.20 -13.99 -0.16
CA VAL A 242 36.79 -13.18 -1.23
C VAL A 242 36.89 -14.06 -2.47
N VAL A 243 36.44 -13.56 -3.61
CA VAL A 243 36.46 -14.23 -4.90
C VAL A 243 37.03 -13.31 -5.98
N PRO A 244 37.64 -13.85 -7.06
CA PRO A 244 38.03 -13.04 -8.20
C PRO A 244 36.79 -12.51 -8.94
N ASP A 245 36.98 -11.55 -9.85
CA ASP A 245 35.93 -10.99 -10.70
C ASP A 245 35.58 -11.97 -11.84
N ASP A 246 35.15 -13.17 -11.45
CA ASP A 246 34.75 -14.26 -12.34
C ASP A 246 33.33 -14.73 -12.00
N VAL A 247 32.48 -14.77 -13.02
CA VAL A 247 31.06 -15.14 -12.90
C VAL A 247 30.90 -16.54 -12.33
N THR A 248 31.78 -17.48 -12.69
CA THR A 248 31.69 -18.88 -12.24
C THR A 248 32.00 -18.97 -10.74
N ALA A 249 33.07 -18.31 -10.30
CA ALA A 249 33.47 -18.25 -8.90
C ALA A 249 32.41 -17.56 -8.03
N ILE A 250 31.88 -16.42 -8.49
CA ILE A 250 30.81 -15.69 -7.78
C ILE A 250 29.55 -16.56 -7.68
N SER A 251 29.12 -17.15 -8.79
CA SER A 251 27.90 -17.99 -8.83
C SER A 251 28.01 -19.20 -7.92
N ALA A 252 29.18 -19.84 -7.87
CA ALA A 252 29.41 -20.99 -6.98
C ALA A 252 29.22 -20.62 -5.51
N VAL A 253 29.78 -19.49 -5.06
CA VAL A 253 29.64 -19.03 -3.68
C VAL A 253 28.21 -18.60 -3.35
N LEU A 254 27.53 -17.89 -4.27
CA LEU A 254 26.14 -17.50 -4.07
C LEU A 254 25.21 -18.71 -3.95
N LYS A 255 25.41 -19.75 -4.76
CA LYS A 255 24.65 -21.02 -4.68
C LYS A 255 24.92 -21.75 -3.37
N GLU A 256 26.18 -21.91 -2.99
CA GLU A 256 26.56 -22.52 -1.71
C GLU A 256 25.88 -21.83 -0.52
N TRP A 257 25.86 -20.50 -0.52
CA TRP A 257 25.21 -19.74 0.54
C TRP A 257 23.69 -19.82 0.49
N ALA A 258 23.08 -19.70 -0.69
CA ALA A 258 21.63 -19.80 -0.84
C ALA A 258 21.09 -21.15 -0.38
N ASP A 259 21.77 -22.25 -0.75
CA ASP A 259 21.27 -23.61 -0.51
C ASP A 259 21.67 -24.13 0.87
N GLY A 260 22.91 -23.85 1.31
CA GLY A 260 23.48 -24.35 2.56
C GLY A 260 23.25 -23.43 3.75
N LYS A 261 23.92 -22.27 3.75
CA LYS A 261 23.97 -21.36 4.91
C LYS A 261 22.69 -20.54 5.10
N LYS A 262 21.92 -20.36 4.03
CA LYS A 262 20.63 -19.63 3.97
C LYS A 262 20.70 -18.25 4.66
N PRO A 263 21.64 -17.35 4.29
CA PRO A 263 21.65 -16.00 4.85
C PRO A 263 20.34 -15.29 4.51
N GLY A 264 19.90 -14.40 5.41
CA GLY A 264 18.75 -13.52 5.14
C GLY A 264 19.12 -12.36 4.20
N LEU A 265 20.41 -12.05 4.08
CA LEU A 265 20.95 -11.02 3.19
C LEU A 265 22.38 -11.37 2.76
N ILE A 266 22.71 -11.17 1.49
CA ILE A 266 24.07 -11.28 0.97
C ILE A 266 24.49 -9.88 0.50
N LEU A 267 25.64 -9.39 0.97
CA LEU A 267 26.22 -8.13 0.56
C LEU A 267 27.46 -8.40 -0.28
N THR A 268 27.44 -7.96 -1.53
CA THR A 268 28.60 -8.03 -2.42
C THR A 268 29.30 -6.67 -2.45
N THR A 269 30.63 -6.67 -2.46
CA THR A 269 31.45 -5.46 -2.59
C THR A 269 32.58 -5.67 -3.58
N GLY A 270 32.79 -4.71 -4.50
CA GLY A 270 33.66 -4.89 -5.65
C GLY A 270 32.97 -5.62 -6.82
N GLY A 271 33.70 -5.82 -7.92
CA GLY A 271 33.19 -6.25 -9.22
C GLY A 271 32.66 -5.09 -10.07
N ARG A 272 32.84 -5.16 -11.38
CA ARG A 272 32.24 -4.22 -12.34
C ARG A 272 30.88 -4.69 -12.87
#